data_AF-A0A7C5RCR2-F1
#
_entry.id   AF-A0A7C5RCR2-F1
#
_cell.length_a   1.000
_cell.length_b   1.000
_cell.length_c   1.000
_cell.angle_alpha   90.00
_cell.angle_beta   90.00
_cell.angle_gamma   90.00
#
_symmetry.space_group_name_H-M   'P 1'
#
loop_
_entity.id
_entity.type
_entity.pdbx_description
1 polymer ?
#
loop_
_entity_poly.entity_id
_entity_poly.type
_entity_poly.pdbx_seq_one_letter_code
_entity_poly.pdbx_strand_id
1 'polypeptide(L)'
;MSGYRGRSIGLLVVVAAALAIGLLMAAVPAHAQQVPKGPWVDEVSFFVEQDQAKAIDMLLKGDMHVYFRDLRDPELFRRVKESPDLWYVYSYVLFYELTFNPVGPEFPATGKLNPFSVPRIREAMNYLIDRNYIASEIMGGMAVPRFTALTPAFPDYARYADTIKQIEKEYAYNFEKARQIITEEMRKLGAELRDG
;
A
#
# COMPACT_ATOMS: atom_id res chain seq x y z
N MET A 1 54.78 48.45 -39.83
CA MET A 1 54.49 47.10 -39.26
C MET A 1 54.70 47.01 -37.74
N SER A 2 54.44 48.07 -36.95
CA SER A 2 54.71 48.07 -35.50
C SER A 2 53.46 47.94 -34.61
N GLY A 3 52.25 48.15 -35.15
CA GLY A 3 50.99 48.14 -34.37
C GLY A 3 50.35 46.77 -34.15
N TYR A 4 50.72 45.74 -34.93
CA TYR A 4 50.14 44.40 -34.82
C TYR A 4 50.72 43.62 -33.63
N ARG A 5 52.04 43.75 -33.38
CA ARG A 5 52.76 43.05 -32.30
C ARG A 5 52.27 43.44 -30.90
N GLY A 6 51.95 44.71 -30.67
CA GLY A 6 51.44 45.20 -29.37
C GLY A 6 50.03 44.71 -29.05
N ARG A 7 49.15 44.60 -30.07
CA ARG A 7 47.78 44.10 -29.91
C ARG A 7 47.75 42.59 -29.62
N SER A 8 48.62 41.81 -30.25
CA SER A 8 48.75 40.37 -30.00
C SER A 8 49.30 40.05 -28.60
N ILE A 9 50.23 40.85 -28.08
CA ILE A 9 50.74 40.69 -26.71
C ILE A 9 49.67 41.07 -25.69
N GLY A 10 48.93 42.17 -25.92
CA GLY A 10 47.81 42.55 -25.06
C GLY A 10 46.72 41.49 -25.00
N LEU A 11 46.37 40.89 -26.14
CA LEU A 11 45.37 39.80 -26.20
C LEU A 11 45.86 38.53 -25.47
N LEU A 12 47.14 38.16 -25.63
CA LEU A 12 47.74 37.02 -24.91
C LEU A 12 47.76 37.23 -23.39
N VAL A 13 48.05 38.45 -22.93
CA VAL A 13 48.02 38.78 -21.49
C VAL A 13 46.59 38.72 -20.95
N VAL A 14 45.60 39.20 -21.70
CA VAL A 14 44.18 39.12 -21.29
C VAL A 14 43.69 37.68 -21.25
N VAL A 15 44.04 36.86 -22.24
CA VAL A 15 43.68 35.42 -22.27
C VAL A 15 44.38 34.66 -21.15
N ALA A 16 45.65 34.92 -20.90
CA ALA A 16 46.39 34.31 -19.79
C ALA A 16 45.82 34.73 -18.43
N ALA A 17 45.44 36.00 -18.27
CA ALA A 17 44.79 36.48 -17.06
C ALA A 17 43.40 35.85 -16.87
N ALA A 18 42.60 35.73 -17.92
CA ALA A 18 41.30 35.08 -17.87
C ALA A 18 41.41 33.58 -17.53
N LEU A 19 42.40 32.88 -18.09
CA LEU A 19 42.70 31.49 -17.76
C LEU A 19 43.19 31.34 -16.31
N ALA A 20 44.06 32.24 -15.84
CA ALA A 20 44.53 32.24 -14.46
C ALA A 20 43.37 32.49 -13.47
N ILE A 21 42.45 33.40 -13.79
CA ILE A 21 41.24 33.65 -13.00
C ILE A 21 40.30 32.42 -13.03
N GLY A 22 40.13 31.79 -14.20
CA GLY A 22 39.35 30.56 -14.33
C GLY A 22 39.92 29.40 -13.51
N LEU A 23 41.25 29.24 -13.50
CA LEU A 23 41.94 28.25 -12.67
C LEU A 23 41.84 28.57 -11.16
N LEU A 24 41.90 29.85 -10.77
CA LEU A 24 41.68 30.26 -9.38
C LEU A 24 40.24 30.01 -8.92
N MET A 25 39.25 30.20 -9.78
CA MET A 25 37.84 29.91 -9.49
C MET A 25 37.57 28.41 -9.41
N ALA A 26 38.24 27.58 -10.21
CA ALA A 26 38.15 26.12 -10.14
C ALA A 26 38.86 25.53 -8.91
N ALA A 27 39.77 26.29 -8.29
CA ALA A 27 40.46 25.91 -7.05
C ALA A 27 39.69 26.28 -5.77
N VAL A 28 38.51 26.92 -5.88
CA VAL A 28 37.63 27.12 -4.73
C VAL A 28 37.14 25.73 -4.31
N PRO A 29 37.47 25.23 -3.11
CA PRO A 29 36.95 23.95 -2.65
C PRO A 29 35.43 24.03 -2.65
N ALA A 30 34.79 23.21 -3.48
CA ALA A 30 33.36 23.02 -3.44
C ALA A 30 33.03 22.50 -2.04
N HIS A 31 32.54 23.40 -1.17
CA HIS A 31 32.07 23.00 0.14
C HIS A 31 30.81 22.19 -0.12
N ALA A 32 30.89 20.87 0.07
CA ALA A 32 29.70 20.04 0.10
C ALA A 32 28.72 20.70 1.07
N GLN A 33 27.52 21.01 0.60
CA GLN A 33 26.49 21.59 1.44
C GLN A 33 26.34 20.71 2.67
N GLN A 34 26.44 21.31 3.86
CA GLN A 34 26.32 20.55 5.11
C GLN A 34 24.99 19.80 5.06
N VAL A 35 25.04 18.47 5.24
CA VAL A 35 23.83 17.65 5.29
C VAL A 35 22.91 18.26 6.35
N PRO A 36 21.67 18.65 5.98
CA PRO A 36 20.75 19.24 6.95
C PRO A 36 20.60 18.33 8.16
N LYS A 37 20.68 18.90 9.37
CA LYS A 37 20.25 18.18 10.57
C LYS A 37 18.72 18.25 10.64
N GLY A 38 18.04 17.42 9.85
CA GLY A 38 16.59 17.44 9.72
C GLY A 38 16.10 16.98 8.34
N PRO A 39 14.80 17.15 8.04
CA PRO A 39 14.28 16.89 6.71
C PRO A 39 14.93 17.82 5.67
N TRP A 40 15.00 17.36 4.43
CA TRP A 40 15.53 18.13 3.30
C TRP A 40 14.61 19.29 2.87
N VAL A 41 13.38 19.31 3.36
CA VAL A 41 12.37 20.33 3.03
C VAL A 41 12.27 21.39 4.11
N ASP A 42 12.02 22.63 3.70
CA ASP A 42 11.87 23.78 4.61
C ASP A 42 10.51 23.80 5.31
N GLU A 43 9.46 23.26 4.67
CA GLU A 43 8.08 23.24 5.18
C GLU A 43 7.35 21.93 4.80
N VAL A 44 6.50 21.45 5.70
CA VAL A 44 5.53 20.38 5.42
C VAL A 44 4.12 20.87 5.79
N SER A 45 3.25 20.99 4.80
CA SER A 45 1.85 21.37 4.99
C SER A 45 0.95 20.13 4.94
N PHE A 46 0.11 19.97 5.96
CA PHE A 46 -0.87 18.88 6.04
C PHE A 46 -2.27 19.42 5.82
N PHE A 47 -3.03 18.77 4.96
CA PHE A 47 -4.44 19.02 4.75
C PHE A 47 -5.16 17.71 4.45
N VAL A 48 -6.49 17.74 4.59
CA VAL A 48 -7.33 16.57 4.35
C VAL A 48 -8.02 16.72 3.01
N GLU A 49 -7.83 15.72 2.15
CA GLU A 49 -8.65 15.52 0.95
C GLU A 49 -9.22 14.10 0.99
N GLN A 50 -10.55 13.99 0.95
CA GLN A 50 -11.25 12.72 1.06
C GLN A 50 -11.60 12.14 -0.31
N ASP A 51 -11.74 12.99 -1.33
CA ASP A 51 -12.01 12.56 -2.70
C ASP A 51 -10.69 12.12 -3.37
N GLN A 52 -10.62 10.84 -3.72
CA GLN A 52 -9.40 10.25 -4.30
C GLN A 52 -9.12 10.79 -5.71
N ALA A 53 -10.15 11.09 -6.50
CA ALA A 53 -9.98 11.63 -7.84
C ALA A 53 -9.43 13.05 -7.78
N LYS A 54 -9.94 13.88 -6.86
CA LYS A 54 -9.42 15.22 -6.61
C LYS A 54 -7.99 15.19 -6.08
N ALA A 55 -7.66 14.27 -5.17
CA ALA A 55 -6.29 14.11 -4.69
C ALA A 55 -5.30 13.78 -5.83
N ILE A 56 -5.69 12.90 -6.76
CA ILE A 56 -4.89 12.59 -7.97
C ILE A 56 -4.72 13.84 -8.85
N ASP A 57 -5.77 14.63 -9.05
CA ASP A 57 -5.68 15.88 -9.82
C ASP A 57 -4.74 16.89 -9.16
N MET A 58 -4.76 17.00 -7.83
CA MET A 58 -3.86 17.87 -7.07
C MET A 58 -2.39 17.41 -7.18
N LEU A 59 -2.15 16.09 -7.16
CA LEU A 59 -0.81 15.52 -7.37
C LEU A 59 -0.26 15.89 -8.76
N LEU A 60 -1.08 15.73 -9.80
CA LEU A 60 -0.68 16.07 -11.18
C LEU A 60 -0.41 17.56 -11.38
N LYS A 61 -1.10 18.43 -10.63
CA LYS A 61 -0.91 19.89 -10.69
C LYS A 61 0.24 20.40 -9.82
N GLY A 62 0.76 19.58 -8.92
CA GLY A 62 1.75 19.99 -7.91
C GLY A 62 1.15 20.71 -6.69
N ASP A 63 -0.19 20.75 -6.57
CA ASP A 63 -0.88 21.27 -5.38
C ASP A 63 -0.76 20.30 -4.19
N MET A 64 -0.47 19.03 -4.47
CA MET A 64 -0.15 17.99 -3.50
C MET A 64 1.11 17.27 -3.97
N HIS A 65 2.00 16.90 -3.05
CA HIS A 65 3.24 16.19 -3.39
C HIS A 65 3.24 14.72 -2.97
N VAL A 66 2.50 14.40 -1.91
CA VAL A 66 2.40 13.03 -1.38
C VAL A 66 0.99 12.78 -0.89
N TYR A 67 0.43 11.62 -1.27
CA TYR A 67 -0.87 11.16 -0.80
C TYR A 67 -0.71 9.90 0.04
N PHE A 68 -0.87 10.03 1.36
CA PHE A 68 -0.67 8.93 2.33
C PHE A 68 -1.92 8.06 2.52
N ARG A 69 -2.56 7.65 1.42
CA ARG A 69 -3.74 6.78 1.47
C ARG A 69 -3.78 5.80 0.31
N ASP A 70 -4.34 4.61 0.58
CA ASP A 70 -4.61 3.59 -0.42
C ASP A 70 -5.64 4.05 -1.45
N LEU A 71 -5.45 3.71 -2.73
CA LEU A 71 -6.47 3.86 -3.76
C LEU A 71 -7.42 2.67 -3.72
N ARG A 72 -8.72 2.95 -3.63
CA ARG A 72 -9.76 1.91 -3.48
C ARG A 72 -10.56 1.67 -4.75
N ASP A 73 -10.51 2.62 -5.67
CA ASP A 73 -11.12 2.53 -6.98
C ASP A 73 -10.10 1.97 -7.99
N PRO A 74 -10.36 0.79 -8.60
CA PRO A 74 -9.47 0.20 -9.59
C PRO A 74 -9.20 1.11 -10.79
N GLU A 75 -10.17 1.93 -11.19
CA GLU A 75 -10.04 2.82 -12.34
C GLU A 75 -9.15 4.03 -12.01
N LEU A 76 -9.27 4.57 -10.78
CA LEU A 76 -8.34 5.59 -10.30
C LEU A 76 -6.92 5.04 -10.17
N PHE A 77 -6.77 3.80 -9.69
CA PHE A 77 -5.45 3.16 -9.65
C PHE A 77 -4.87 2.95 -11.06
N ARG A 78 -5.69 2.54 -12.03
CA ARG A 78 -5.27 2.42 -13.43
C ARG A 78 -4.76 3.75 -13.98
N ARG A 79 -5.48 4.86 -13.72
CA ARG A 79 -5.06 6.22 -14.08
C ARG A 79 -3.70 6.59 -13.48
N VAL A 80 -3.46 6.29 -12.21
CA VAL A 80 -2.16 6.56 -11.56
C VAL A 80 -1.05 5.70 -12.15
N LYS A 81 -1.33 4.41 -12.39
CA LYS A 81 -0.36 3.47 -12.95
C LYS A 81 0.10 3.83 -14.36
N GLU A 82 -0.81 4.37 -15.18
CA GLU A 82 -0.54 4.78 -16.56
C GLU A 82 0.09 6.18 -16.67
N SER A 83 0.07 6.97 -15.59
CA SER A 83 0.61 8.32 -15.59
C SER A 83 2.14 8.30 -15.59
N PRO A 84 2.81 9.01 -16.53
CA PRO A 84 4.26 9.19 -16.47
C PRO A 84 4.71 10.14 -15.35
N ASP A 85 3.78 10.93 -14.80
CA ASP A 85 4.07 12.02 -13.86
C ASP A 85 3.84 11.60 -12.39
N LEU A 86 3.31 10.40 -12.14
CA LEU A 86 3.01 9.92 -10.80
C LEU A 86 3.81 8.66 -10.47
N TRP A 87 4.32 8.62 -9.24
CA TRP A 87 4.89 7.41 -8.65
C TRP A 87 3.94 6.79 -7.65
N TYR A 88 3.97 5.47 -7.58
CA TYR A 88 3.21 4.70 -6.61
C TYR A 88 4.05 3.55 -6.07
N VAL A 89 3.68 3.06 -4.91
CA VAL A 89 4.28 1.87 -4.28
C VAL A 89 3.20 0.97 -3.75
N TYR A 90 3.44 -0.34 -3.79
CA TYR A 90 2.56 -1.30 -3.12
C TYR A 90 2.94 -1.40 -1.63
N SER A 91 1.92 -1.40 -0.77
CA SER A 91 2.07 -1.60 0.67
C SER A 91 1.14 -2.72 1.12
N TYR A 92 1.68 -3.67 1.89
CA TYR A 92 0.95 -4.87 2.37
C TYR A 92 0.74 -4.87 3.89
N VAL A 93 0.75 -3.69 4.52
CA VAL A 93 0.73 -3.52 5.98
C VAL A 93 -0.67 -3.64 6.56
N LEU A 94 -1.71 -3.44 5.75
CA LEU A 94 -3.11 -3.56 6.13
C LEU A 94 -3.73 -4.83 5.56
N PHE A 95 -4.71 -5.36 6.27
CA PHE A 95 -5.53 -6.47 5.82
C PHE A 95 -6.98 -6.26 6.30
N TYR A 96 -7.92 -6.83 5.54
CA TYR A 96 -9.32 -6.90 5.90
C TYR A 96 -9.62 -8.30 6.42
N GLU A 97 -10.37 -8.39 7.51
CA GLU A 97 -10.76 -9.65 8.11
C GLU A 97 -12.11 -9.52 8.83
N LEU A 98 -12.67 -10.67 9.21
CA LEU A 98 -13.89 -10.75 10.01
C LEU A 98 -13.53 -11.30 11.40
N THR A 99 -13.45 -10.41 12.39
CA THR A 99 -13.29 -10.83 13.78
C THR A 99 -14.64 -11.19 14.38
N PHE A 100 -14.78 -12.44 14.81
CA PHE A 100 -15.99 -12.93 15.45
C PHE A 100 -15.86 -12.92 16.99
N ASN A 101 -16.88 -12.43 17.69
CA ASN A 101 -16.95 -12.47 19.14
C ASN A 101 -17.30 -13.89 19.64
N PRO A 102 -16.44 -14.57 20.43
CA PRO A 102 -16.68 -15.94 20.87
C PRO A 102 -17.53 -16.05 22.15
N VAL A 103 -17.97 -14.95 22.76
CA VAL A 103 -18.76 -14.99 24.01
C VAL A 103 -20.16 -15.56 23.75
N GLY A 104 -20.60 -16.58 24.50
CA GLY A 104 -21.96 -17.12 24.39
C GLY A 104 -22.16 -18.49 25.07
N PRO A 105 -23.22 -19.24 24.70
CA PRO A 105 -24.02 -19.11 23.48
C PRO A 105 -25.02 -17.97 23.46
N GLU A 106 -25.29 -17.31 24.58
CA GLU A 106 -26.08 -16.08 24.62
C GLU A 106 -25.22 -14.91 25.09
N PHE A 107 -25.47 -13.72 24.54
CA PHE A 107 -24.79 -12.51 25.01
C PHE A 107 -25.26 -12.16 26.44
N PRO A 108 -24.36 -12.03 27.43
CA PRO A 108 -24.74 -11.77 28.82
C PRO A 108 -25.62 -10.53 29.01
N ALA A 109 -25.42 -9.50 28.20
CA ALA A 109 -26.15 -8.24 28.30
C ALA A 109 -27.56 -8.28 27.68
N THR A 110 -27.84 -9.20 26.76
CA THR A 110 -29.10 -9.18 25.98
C THR A 110 -29.87 -10.49 25.99
N GLY A 111 -29.26 -11.60 26.41
CA GLY A 111 -29.83 -12.94 26.28
C GLY A 111 -30.01 -13.41 24.83
N LYS A 112 -29.56 -12.64 23.83
CA LYS A 112 -29.67 -13.05 22.42
C LYS A 112 -28.63 -14.11 22.09
N LEU A 113 -29.04 -15.11 21.31
CA LEU A 113 -28.17 -16.14 20.78
C LEU A 113 -27.00 -15.53 19.98
N ASN A 114 -25.78 -15.92 20.32
CA ASN A 114 -24.57 -15.68 19.56
C ASN A 114 -24.06 -17.00 18.93
N PRO A 115 -24.26 -17.21 17.62
CA PRO A 115 -23.80 -18.41 16.95
C PRO A 115 -22.27 -18.51 16.89
N PHE A 116 -21.57 -17.39 16.94
CA PHE A 116 -20.11 -17.35 16.88
C PHE A 116 -19.44 -17.77 18.18
N SER A 117 -20.19 -18.06 19.24
CA SER A 117 -19.65 -18.77 20.41
C SER A 117 -19.18 -20.19 20.06
N VAL A 118 -19.81 -20.82 19.06
CA VAL A 118 -19.48 -22.18 18.59
C VAL A 118 -18.24 -22.15 17.69
N PRO A 119 -17.14 -22.83 18.06
CA PRO A 119 -15.91 -22.84 17.26
C PRO A 119 -16.11 -23.37 15.83
N ARG A 120 -16.96 -24.39 15.65
CA ARG A 120 -17.26 -24.98 14.34
C ARG A 120 -17.96 -23.99 13.40
N ILE A 121 -18.82 -23.12 13.92
CA ILE A 121 -19.45 -22.06 13.13
C ILE A 121 -18.40 -21.04 12.70
N ARG A 122 -17.51 -20.62 13.62
CA ARG A 122 -16.40 -19.70 13.26
C ARG A 122 -15.46 -20.30 12.23
N GLU A 123 -15.13 -21.59 12.34
CA GLU A 123 -14.32 -22.29 11.35
C GLU A 123 -15.03 -22.34 9.99
N ALA A 124 -16.34 -22.61 9.99
CA ALA A 124 -17.15 -22.68 8.77
C ALA A 124 -17.12 -21.39 7.94
N MET A 125 -16.95 -20.23 8.60
CA MET A 125 -16.79 -18.95 7.91
C MET A 125 -15.59 -18.93 6.97
N ASN A 126 -14.54 -19.72 7.23
CA ASN A 126 -13.41 -19.81 6.30
C ASN A 126 -13.79 -20.45 4.97
N TYR A 127 -14.71 -21.42 4.96
CA TYR A 127 -15.22 -22.01 3.72
C TYR A 127 -16.30 -21.14 3.07
N LEU A 128 -17.02 -20.33 3.85
CA LEU A 128 -18.13 -19.51 3.36
C LEU A 128 -17.68 -18.28 2.55
N ILE A 129 -16.54 -17.69 2.90
CA ILE A 129 -16.08 -16.44 2.27
C ILE A 129 -15.21 -16.75 1.05
N ASP A 130 -15.71 -16.43 -0.14
CA ASP A 130 -14.93 -16.51 -1.38
C ASP A 130 -13.93 -15.35 -1.47
N ARG A 131 -12.75 -15.57 -0.90
CA ARG A 131 -11.65 -14.60 -0.90
C ARG A 131 -11.11 -14.31 -2.30
N ASN A 132 -11.19 -15.28 -3.22
CA ASN A 132 -10.70 -15.10 -4.58
C ASN A 132 -11.64 -14.16 -5.34
N TYR A 133 -12.96 -14.40 -5.26
CA TYR A 133 -13.96 -13.51 -5.85
C TYR A 133 -13.89 -12.09 -5.29
N ILE A 134 -13.71 -11.93 -3.98
CA ILE A 134 -13.51 -10.61 -3.37
C ILE A 134 -12.27 -9.93 -3.96
N ALA A 135 -11.14 -10.63 -4.01
CA ALA A 135 -9.89 -10.06 -4.50
C ALA A 135 -9.93 -9.72 -6.00
N SER A 136 -10.54 -10.58 -6.83
CA SER A 136 -10.60 -10.38 -8.29
C SER A 136 -11.70 -9.41 -8.69
N GLU A 137 -12.95 -9.71 -8.34
CA GLU A 137 -14.12 -9.01 -8.88
C GLU A 137 -14.46 -7.74 -8.10
N ILE A 138 -14.42 -7.79 -6.77
CA ILE A 138 -14.81 -6.65 -5.94
C ILE A 138 -13.66 -5.64 -5.81
N MET A 139 -12.44 -6.13 -5.59
CA MET A 139 -11.26 -5.30 -5.38
C MET A 139 -10.44 -5.08 -6.66
N GLY A 140 -10.91 -5.56 -7.82
CA GLY A 140 -10.27 -5.32 -9.12
C GLY A 140 -8.82 -5.82 -9.20
N GLY A 141 -8.48 -6.90 -8.50
CA GLY A 141 -7.12 -7.44 -8.43
C GLY A 141 -6.14 -6.65 -7.56
N MET A 142 -6.61 -5.62 -6.83
CA MET A 142 -5.76 -4.82 -5.93
C MET A 142 -5.56 -5.45 -4.55
N ALA A 143 -6.09 -6.66 -4.32
CA ALA A 143 -5.93 -7.41 -3.09
C ALA A 143 -5.43 -8.84 -3.36
N VAL A 144 -4.84 -9.42 -2.33
CA VAL A 144 -4.39 -10.82 -2.34
C VAL A 144 -5.18 -11.59 -1.29
N PRO A 145 -5.79 -12.75 -1.64
CA PRO A 145 -6.45 -13.62 -0.68
C PRO A 145 -5.52 -13.98 0.49
N ARG A 146 -6.04 -13.89 1.71
CA ARG A 146 -5.30 -14.17 2.94
C ARG A 146 -6.03 -15.23 3.78
N PHE A 147 -5.31 -16.29 4.13
CA PHE A 147 -5.85 -17.43 4.90
C PHE A 147 -5.22 -17.56 6.28
N THR A 148 -4.13 -16.85 6.55
CA THR A 148 -3.39 -16.94 7.82
C THR A 148 -2.98 -15.56 8.32
N ALA A 149 -2.41 -15.51 9.53
CA ALA A 149 -1.81 -14.31 10.08
C ALA A 149 -0.52 -13.90 9.36
N LEU A 150 0.03 -14.72 8.46
CA LEU A 150 1.24 -14.40 7.71
C LEU A 150 0.89 -13.75 6.36
N THR A 151 1.47 -12.58 6.10
CA THR A 151 1.24 -11.84 4.85
C THR A 151 1.95 -12.55 3.70
N PRO A 152 1.26 -12.89 2.59
CA PRO A 152 1.86 -13.61 1.46
C PRO A 152 3.11 -12.96 0.85
N ALA A 153 3.20 -11.62 0.92
CA ALA A 153 4.32 -10.86 0.40
C ALA A 153 5.57 -10.85 1.32
N PHE A 154 5.50 -11.43 2.53
CA PHE A 154 6.57 -11.34 3.52
C PHE A 154 7.41 -12.62 3.63
N PRO A 155 8.70 -12.52 4.04
CA PRO A 155 9.60 -13.68 4.13
C PRO A 155 9.10 -14.81 5.02
N ASP A 156 8.32 -14.51 6.06
CA ASP A 156 7.77 -15.54 6.96
C ASP A 156 6.77 -16.44 6.23
N TYR A 157 6.01 -15.93 5.26
CA TYR A 157 5.16 -16.78 4.43
C TYR A 157 6.01 -17.77 3.62
N ALA A 158 7.10 -17.28 3.00
CA ALA A 158 8.00 -18.12 2.23
C ALA A 158 8.64 -19.23 3.08
N ARG A 159 9.00 -18.92 4.33
CA ARG A 159 9.55 -19.90 5.28
C ARG A 159 8.60 -21.07 5.56
N TYR A 160 7.29 -20.83 5.56
CA TYR A 160 6.26 -21.82 5.89
C TYR A 160 5.37 -22.16 4.69
N ALA A 161 5.84 -21.94 3.46
CA ALA A 161 5.02 -21.99 2.25
C ALA A 161 4.28 -23.34 2.11
N ASP A 162 4.96 -24.47 2.36
CA ASP A 162 4.34 -25.80 2.25
C ASP A 162 3.15 -25.97 3.20
N THR A 163 3.32 -25.59 4.47
CA THR A 163 2.25 -25.63 5.48
C THR A 163 1.12 -24.67 5.13
N ILE A 164 1.44 -23.44 4.73
CA ILE A 164 0.42 -22.46 4.39
C ILE A 164 -0.38 -22.89 3.16
N LYS A 165 0.27 -23.47 2.14
CA LYS A 165 -0.42 -23.99 0.95
C LYS A 165 -1.37 -25.14 1.28
N GLN A 166 -1.04 -25.97 2.26
CA GLN A 166 -1.96 -26.99 2.77
C GLN A 166 -3.19 -26.35 3.43
N ILE A 167 -2.98 -25.32 4.27
CA ILE A 167 -4.08 -24.57 4.91
C ILE A 167 -4.96 -23.89 3.85
N GLU A 168 -4.36 -23.21 2.86
CA GLU A 168 -5.09 -22.56 1.76
C GLU A 168 -5.95 -23.55 0.97
N LYS A 169 -5.44 -24.76 0.75
CA LYS A 169 -6.19 -25.83 0.09
C LYS A 169 -7.32 -26.37 0.97
N GLU A 170 -7.05 -26.59 2.25
CA GLU A 170 -8.02 -27.10 3.22
C GLU A 170 -9.21 -26.14 3.36
N TYR A 171 -8.93 -24.84 3.51
CA TYR A 171 -9.91 -23.78 3.73
C TYR A 171 -10.32 -23.04 2.45
N ALA A 172 -10.11 -23.66 1.29
CA ALA A 172 -10.61 -23.14 0.03
C ALA A 172 -12.14 -22.96 0.08
N TYR A 173 -12.64 -21.97 -0.67
CA TYR A 173 -14.07 -21.66 -0.71
C TYR A 173 -14.90 -22.91 -1.01
N ASN A 174 -15.88 -23.16 -0.15
CA ASN A 174 -16.82 -24.26 -0.25
C ASN A 174 -18.10 -23.89 0.49
N PHE A 175 -19.00 -23.22 -0.25
CA PHE A 175 -20.30 -22.77 0.26
C PHE A 175 -21.12 -23.90 0.86
N GLU A 176 -21.19 -25.05 0.19
CA GLU A 176 -21.98 -26.19 0.64
C GLU A 176 -21.48 -26.77 1.95
N LYS A 177 -20.16 -26.92 2.10
CA LYS A 177 -19.53 -27.36 3.36
C LYS A 177 -19.83 -26.37 4.48
N ALA A 178 -19.69 -25.07 4.22
CA ALA A 178 -20.02 -24.04 5.21
C ALA A 178 -21.49 -24.11 5.63
N ARG A 179 -22.41 -24.15 4.64
CA ARG A 179 -23.86 -24.20 4.85
C ARG A 179 -24.26 -25.42 5.67
N GLN A 180 -23.68 -26.58 5.39
CA GLN A 180 -23.94 -27.81 6.13
C GLN A 180 -23.51 -27.67 7.60
N ILE A 181 -22.26 -27.24 7.85
CA ILE A 181 -21.74 -27.08 9.21
C ILE A 181 -22.57 -26.06 9.99
N ILE A 182 -22.84 -24.89 9.40
CA ILE A 182 -23.61 -23.83 10.06
C ILE A 182 -25.02 -24.32 10.37
N THR A 183 -25.70 -24.95 9.41
CA THR A 183 -27.07 -25.46 9.61
C THR A 183 -27.12 -26.51 10.73
N GLU A 184 -26.16 -27.44 10.75
CA GLU A 184 -26.06 -28.47 11.77
C GLU A 184 -25.88 -27.85 13.17
N GLU A 185 -24.92 -26.95 13.33
CA GLU A 185 -24.63 -26.32 14.62
C GLU A 185 -25.75 -25.37 15.07
N MET A 186 -26.38 -24.63 14.14
CA MET A 186 -27.52 -23.77 14.45
C MET A 186 -28.72 -24.57 14.97
N ARG A 187 -29.00 -25.76 14.38
CA ARG A 187 -30.05 -26.65 14.89
C ARG A 187 -29.75 -27.16 16.30
N LYS A 188 -28.48 -27.47 16.62
CA LYS A 188 -28.07 -27.85 17.99
C LYS A 188 -28.29 -26.72 18.99
N LEU A 189 -28.20 -25.46 18.55
CA LEU A 189 -28.53 -24.27 19.33
C LEU A 189 -30.03 -23.99 19.43
N GLY A 190 -30.89 -24.87 18.89
CA GLY A 190 -32.34 -24.71 18.91
C GLY A 190 -32.89 -23.75 17.85
N ALA A 191 -32.07 -23.35 16.87
CA ALA A 191 -32.53 -22.49 15.79
C ALA A 191 -33.13 -23.28 14.61
N GLU A 192 -34.07 -22.65 13.92
CA GLU A 192 -34.71 -23.14 12.71
C GLU A 192 -34.35 -22.22 11.54
N LEU A 193 -33.98 -22.79 10.40
CA LEU A 193 -33.78 -22.02 9.17
C LEU A 193 -35.16 -21.68 8.57
N ARG A 194 -35.43 -20.39 8.35
CA ARG A 194 -36.65 -19.88 7.71
C ARG A 194 -36.28 -19.11 6.46
N ASP A 195 -37.00 -19.37 5.37
CA ASP A 195 -36.91 -18.66 4.09
C ASP A 195 -35.57 -18.74 3.31
N GLY A 196 -34.68 -19.66 3.70
CA GLY A 196 -33.45 -19.99 2.94
C GLY A 196 -32.38 -18.91 3.02
#